data_AF-A0AAV7ISQ5-F1
#
_entry.id   AF-A0AAV7ISQ5-F1
#
_cell.length_a   1.000
_cell.length_b   1.000
_cell.length_c   1.000
_cell.angle_alpha   90.00
_cell.angle_beta   90.00
_cell.angle_gamma   90.00
#
_symmetry.space_group_name_H-M   'P 1'
#
loop_
_entity.id
_entity.type
_entity.pdbx_description
1 polymer ?
#
loop_
_entity_poly.entity_id
_entity_poly.type
_entity_poly.pdbx_seq_one_letter_code
_entity_poly.pdbx_strand_id
1 'polypeptide(L)'
;MYNNKILLVSNSLQFLVTVANRAHYRELFESPETLRNICTNLITPNIEFRESDNELFEDNPEEYIRRDVEGSDVDTRRRAACDLVEVLAKYYGAKVMDIFGVYVMQRLEEYAAKPLENWSKKDAVIYLVTSSASKGRTQKHGVIQSNEFVPIPQFATYYI
;
A
#
# COMPACT_ATOMS: atom_id res chain seq x y z
N MET A 1 8.01 21.78 -10.99
CA MET A 1 8.36 21.68 -9.55
C MET A 1 7.61 20.56 -8.80
N TYR A 2 6.34 20.26 -9.14
CA TYR A 2 5.55 19.21 -8.48
C TYR A 2 6.12 17.77 -8.72
N ASN A 3 6.52 17.44 -9.96
CA ASN A 3 7.05 16.11 -10.31
C ASN A 3 8.31 15.70 -9.54
N ASN A 4 9.21 16.63 -9.18
CA ASN A 4 10.44 16.30 -8.46
C ASN A 4 10.17 15.80 -7.02
N LYS A 5 9.11 16.30 -6.36
CA LYS A 5 8.74 15.84 -5.02
C LYS A 5 8.12 14.43 -5.06
N ILE A 6 7.34 14.12 -6.09
CA ILE A 6 6.74 12.78 -6.29
C ILE A 6 7.86 11.76 -6.47
N LEU A 7 8.77 12.05 -7.40
CA LEU A 7 9.89 11.18 -7.73
C LEU A 7 10.81 10.94 -6.53
N LEU A 8 11.09 11.99 -5.73
CA LEU A 8 11.89 11.85 -4.52
C LEU A 8 11.24 10.90 -3.51
N VAL A 9 9.93 11.04 -3.27
CA VAL A 9 9.21 10.18 -2.33
C VAL A 9 9.16 8.74 -2.84
N SER A 10 8.77 8.51 -4.10
CA SER A 10 8.75 7.16 -4.69
C SER A 10 10.12 6.49 -4.60
N ASN A 11 11.20 7.20 -4.99
CA ASN A 11 12.56 6.66 -4.92
C ASN A 11 13.03 6.38 -3.49
N SER A 12 12.64 7.23 -2.53
CA SER A 12 12.97 7.02 -1.11
C SER A 12 12.25 5.79 -0.55
N LEU A 13 10.98 5.59 -0.93
CA LEU A 13 10.22 4.38 -0.59
C LEU A 13 10.86 3.14 -1.21
N GLN A 14 11.23 3.18 -2.49
CA GLN A 14 11.90 2.05 -3.16
C GLN A 14 13.29 1.75 -2.58
N PHE A 15 14.01 2.77 -2.12
CA PHE A 15 15.24 2.55 -1.36
C PHE A 15 14.95 1.77 -0.06
N LEU A 16 13.93 2.16 0.70
CA LEU A 16 13.53 1.43 1.92
C LEU A 16 13.08 0.00 1.62
N VAL A 17 12.34 -0.23 0.54
CA VAL A 17 11.98 -1.58 0.04
C VAL A 17 13.25 -2.41 -0.18
N THR A 18 14.23 -1.84 -0.87
CA THR A 18 15.51 -2.50 -1.16
C THR A 18 16.26 -2.84 0.12
N VAL A 19 16.34 -1.91 1.08
CA VAL A 19 17.04 -2.10 2.35
C VAL A 19 16.33 -3.16 3.21
N ALA A 20 15.00 -3.08 3.34
CA ALA A 20 14.19 -4.02 4.13
C ALA A 20 14.25 -5.47 3.61
N ASN A 21 14.52 -5.66 2.32
CA ASN A 21 14.65 -7.00 1.71
C ASN A 21 16.05 -7.61 1.90
N ARG A 22 17.03 -6.87 2.46
CA ARG A 22 18.40 -7.38 2.70
C ARG A 22 18.53 -7.90 4.12
N ALA A 23 18.92 -9.17 4.25
CA ALA A 23 19.10 -9.82 5.57
C ALA A 23 20.07 -9.08 6.50
N HIS A 24 21.11 -8.43 5.96
CA HIS A 24 22.09 -7.66 6.74
C HIS A 24 21.44 -6.48 7.50
N TYR A 25 20.39 -5.87 6.95
CA TYR A 25 19.75 -4.71 7.55
C TYR A 25 18.50 -5.05 8.37
N ARG A 26 18.29 -6.34 8.69
CA ARG A 26 17.07 -6.81 9.34
C ARG A 26 16.81 -6.10 10.67
N GLU A 27 17.85 -5.97 11.49
CA GLU A 27 17.79 -5.34 12.82
C GLU A 27 17.23 -3.91 12.80
N LEU A 28 17.37 -3.17 11.68
CA LEU A 28 16.82 -1.83 11.53
C LEU A 28 15.29 -1.80 11.57
N PHE A 29 14.63 -2.92 11.26
CA PHE A 29 13.17 -3.03 11.14
C PHE A 29 12.54 -3.95 12.21
N GLU A 30 13.32 -4.50 13.15
CA GLU A 30 12.77 -5.44 14.15
C GLU A 30 12.00 -4.76 15.28
N SER A 31 12.39 -3.51 15.60
CA SER A 31 11.76 -2.71 16.64
C SER A 31 10.28 -2.47 16.33
N PRO A 32 9.36 -2.80 17.26
CA PRO A 32 7.93 -2.50 17.11
C PRO A 32 7.65 -1.01 16.88
N GLU A 33 8.45 -0.13 17.49
CA GLU A 33 8.31 1.32 17.33
C GLU A 33 8.69 1.76 15.91
N THR A 34 9.79 1.22 15.37
CA THR A 34 10.20 1.50 13.99
C THR A 34 9.15 1.04 12.99
N LEU A 35 8.64 -0.19 13.14
CA LEU A 35 7.56 -0.71 12.28
C LEU A 35 6.32 0.16 12.37
N ARG A 36 5.92 0.57 13.59
CA ARG A 36 4.79 1.47 13.79
C ARG A 36 4.99 2.79 13.05
N ASN A 37 6.15 3.44 13.22
CA ASN A 37 6.46 4.71 12.56
C ASN A 37 6.45 4.58 11.03
N ILE A 38 7.00 3.50 10.49
CA ILE A 38 6.99 3.25 9.05
C ILE A 38 5.55 3.04 8.57
N CYS A 39 4.76 2.19 9.23
CA CYS A 39 3.38 1.94 8.85
C CYS A 39 2.52 3.22 8.91
N THR A 40 2.55 3.95 10.02
CA THR A 40 1.61 5.08 10.25
C THR A 40 2.04 6.38 9.58
N ASN A 41 3.34 6.69 9.58
CA ASN A 41 3.80 8.02 9.16
C ASN A 41 4.34 8.03 7.73
N LEU A 42 4.71 6.85 7.20
CA LEU A 42 5.30 6.74 5.87
C LEU A 42 4.36 6.01 4.91
N ILE A 43 3.87 4.82 5.27
CA ILE A 43 3.04 4.02 4.36
C ILE A 43 1.63 4.61 4.25
N THR A 44 0.90 4.75 5.37
CA THR A 44 -0.49 5.22 5.38
C THR A 44 -0.70 6.50 4.56
N PRO A 45 0.09 7.58 4.71
CA PRO A 45 -0.12 8.81 3.94
C PRO A 45 0.17 8.69 2.43
N ASN A 46 0.90 7.65 2.02
CA ASN A 46 1.22 7.40 0.61
C ASN A 46 0.31 6.35 -0.05
N ILE A 47 -0.56 5.68 0.72
CA ILE A 47 -1.62 4.80 0.20
C ILE A 47 -2.95 5.54 -0.01
N GLU A 48 -3.22 6.63 0.71
CA GLU A 48 -4.47 7.39 0.54
C GLU A 48 -4.64 7.94 -0.89
N PHE A 49 -5.88 8.01 -1.39
CA PHE A 49 -6.19 8.52 -2.73
C PHE A 49 -6.11 10.03 -2.70
N ARG A 50 -5.32 10.62 -3.59
CA ARG A 50 -5.09 12.07 -3.58
C ARG A 50 -5.96 12.76 -4.61
N GLU A 51 -6.23 14.02 -4.35
CA GLU A 51 -6.93 14.91 -5.28
C GLU A 51 -6.23 14.93 -6.64
N SER A 52 -4.88 14.98 -6.68
CA SER A 52 -4.13 14.90 -7.94
C SER A 52 -4.30 13.59 -8.71
N ASP A 53 -4.57 12.48 -8.00
CA ASP A 53 -4.84 11.19 -8.63
C ASP A 53 -6.27 11.17 -9.20
N ASN A 54 -7.22 11.81 -8.51
CA ASN A 54 -8.58 12.03 -9.01
C ASN A 54 -8.61 12.95 -10.23
N GLU A 55 -7.91 14.08 -10.19
CA GLU A 55 -7.74 15.00 -11.32
C GLU A 55 -7.16 14.27 -12.53
N LEU A 56 -6.12 13.45 -12.35
CA LEU A 56 -5.55 12.66 -13.43
C LEU A 56 -6.55 11.65 -14.00
N PHE A 57 -7.34 11.01 -13.14
CA PHE A 57 -8.39 10.08 -13.56
C PHE A 57 -9.49 10.78 -14.37
N GLU A 58 -9.90 11.98 -13.98
CA GLU A 58 -10.93 12.77 -14.66
C GLU A 58 -10.42 13.41 -15.97
N ASP A 59 -9.21 13.99 -15.96
CA ASP A 59 -8.65 14.74 -17.08
C ASP A 59 -7.96 13.85 -18.13
N ASN A 60 -7.32 12.75 -17.71
CA ASN A 60 -6.57 11.85 -18.58
C ASN A 60 -6.62 10.38 -18.08
N PRO A 61 -7.78 9.72 -18.17
CA PRO A 61 -7.99 8.37 -17.65
C PRO A 61 -7.06 7.32 -18.28
N GLU A 62 -6.65 7.50 -19.54
CA GLU A 62 -5.71 6.59 -20.20
C GLU A 62 -4.33 6.60 -19.52
N GLU A 63 -3.83 7.79 -19.18
CA GLU A 63 -2.56 7.94 -18.45
C GLU A 63 -2.68 7.44 -17.00
N TYR A 64 -3.84 7.62 -16.37
CA TYR A 64 -4.10 7.04 -15.05
C TYR A 64 -4.01 5.51 -15.08
N ILE A 65 -4.71 4.86 -16.02
CA ILE A 65 -4.68 3.40 -16.19
C ILE A 65 -3.27 2.92 -16.54
N ARG A 66 -2.58 3.62 -17.45
CA ARG A 66 -1.21 3.29 -17.84
C ARG A 66 -0.26 3.29 -16.65
N ARG A 67 -0.39 4.24 -15.72
CA ARG A 67 0.46 4.32 -14.51
C ARG A 67 0.17 3.23 -13.48
N ASP A 68 -1.05 2.71 -13.44
CA ASP A 68 -1.47 1.73 -12.43
C ASP A 68 -1.37 0.27 -12.93
N VAL A 69 -1.68 0.02 -14.21
CA VAL A 69 -1.78 -1.33 -14.80
C VAL A 69 -0.53 -1.74 -15.56
N GLU A 70 0.09 -0.81 -16.29
CA GLU A 70 1.36 -1.06 -16.95
C GLU A 70 2.44 -0.62 -15.97
N GLY A 71 3.29 -1.53 -15.51
CA GLY A 71 4.42 -1.22 -14.62
C GLY A 71 5.44 -0.32 -15.31
N SER A 72 5.05 0.92 -15.61
CA SER A 72 5.80 1.91 -16.36
C SER A 72 6.98 2.38 -15.52
N ASP A 73 8.00 2.90 -16.20
CA ASP A 73 9.23 3.45 -15.61
C ASP A 73 9.01 4.62 -14.61
N VAL A 74 7.74 4.98 -14.31
CA VAL A 74 7.35 5.99 -13.33
C VAL A 74 6.58 5.32 -12.20
N ASP A 75 7.30 4.90 -11.16
CA ASP A 75 6.69 4.38 -9.93
C ASP A 75 5.78 5.43 -9.29
N THR A 76 4.48 5.10 -9.14
CA THR A 76 3.57 5.92 -8.35
C THR A 76 3.92 5.81 -6.86
N ARG A 77 3.62 6.87 -6.09
CA ARG A 77 3.84 6.86 -4.64
C ARG A 77 3.05 5.74 -3.95
N ARG A 78 1.81 5.51 -4.41
CA ARG A 78 0.94 4.42 -3.97
C ARG A 78 1.60 3.06 -4.19
N ARG A 79 2.14 2.83 -5.39
CA ARG A 79 2.83 1.59 -5.72
C ARG A 79 4.06 1.36 -4.83
N ALA A 80 4.92 2.37 -4.70
CA ALA A 80 6.14 2.26 -3.89
C ALA A 80 5.83 2.04 -2.39
N ALA A 81 4.75 2.63 -1.87
CA ALA A 81 4.28 2.36 -0.51
C ALA A 81 3.79 0.92 -0.34
N CYS A 82 3.08 0.38 -1.34
CA CYS A 82 2.60 -1.00 -1.32
C CYS A 82 3.71 -2.03 -1.44
N ASP A 83 4.73 -1.80 -2.27
CA ASP A 83 5.90 -2.68 -2.32
C ASP A 83 6.61 -2.72 -0.96
N LEU A 84 6.61 -1.60 -0.20
CA LEU A 84 7.14 -1.58 1.16
C LEU A 84 6.27 -2.38 2.14
N VAL A 85 4.94 -2.31 2.02
CA VAL A 85 4.02 -3.19 2.77
C VAL A 85 4.32 -4.66 2.49
N GLU A 86 4.45 -5.04 1.23
CA GLU A 86 4.71 -6.43 0.81
C GLU A 86 6.01 -6.95 1.43
N VAL A 87 7.10 -6.18 1.37
CA VAL A 87 8.38 -6.56 1.98
C VAL A 87 8.29 -6.65 3.50
N LEU A 88 7.68 -5.68 4.18
CA LEU A 88 7.57 -5.73 5.63
C LEU A 88 6.67 -6.88 6.10
N ALA A 89 5.54 -7.11 5.43
CA ALA A 89 4.62 -8.20 5.76
C ALA A 89 5.25 -9.58 5.54
N LYS A 90 6.14 -9.72 4.55
CA LYS A 90 6.90 -10.95 4.31
C LYS A 90 7.77 -11.36 5.51
N TYR A 91 8.37 -10.39 6.21
CA TYR A 91 9.31 -10.66 7.31
C TYR A 91 8.71 -10.45 8.72
N TYR A 92 7.70 -9.60 8.84
CA TYR A 92 7.12 -9.12 10.10
C TYR A 92 5.58 -9.19 10.11
N GLY A 93 5.01 -10.15 9.36
CA GLY A 93 3.57 -10.27 9.08
C GLY A 93 2.65 -9.97 10.26
N ALA A 94 2.78 -10.70 11.38
CA ALA A 94 1.94 -10.49 12.55
C ALA A 94 1.97 -9.03 13.07
N LYS A 95 3.16 -8.46 13.26
CA LYS A 95 3.33 -7.08 13.77
C LYS A 95 2.75 -6.04 12.80
N VAL A 96 2.99 -6.23 11.50
CA VAL A 96 2.50 -5.32 10.45
C VAL A 96 0.97 -5.36 10.38
N MET A 97 0.38 -6.55 10.51
CA MET A 97 -1.08 -6.74 10.49
C MET A 97 -1.74 -6.17 11.73
N ASP A 98 -1.14 -6.30 12.91
CA ASP A 98 -1.66 -5.66 14.13
C ASP A 98 -1.71 -4.13 13.97
N ILE A 99 -0.67 -3.52 13.38
CA ILE A 99 -0.64 -2.07 13.14
C ILE A 99 -1.71 -1.67 12.11
N PHE A 100 -1.79 -2.38 10.99
CA PHE A 100 -2.75 -2.05 9.95
C PHE A 100 -4.19 -2.40 10.30
N GLY A 101 -4.43 -3.36 11.20
CA GLY A 101 -5.78 -3.70 11.67
C GLY A 101 -6.48 -2.49 12.29
N VAL A 102 -5.77 -1.72 13.13
CA VAL A 102 -6.28 -0.48 13.72
C VAL A 102 -6.61 0.56 12.64
N TYR A 103 -5.72 0.74 11.67
CA TYR A 103 -5.94 1.66 10.55
C TYR A 103 -7.15 1.26 9.70
N VAL A 104 -7.28 -0.02 9.36
CA VAL A 104 -8.39 -0.56 8.57
C VAL A 104 -9.72 -0.33 9.28
N MET A 105 -9.82 -0.67 10.57
CA MET A 105 -11.03 -0.46 11.35
C MET A 105 -11.45 1.02 11.35
N GLN A 106 -10.51 1.92 11.67
CA GLN A 106 -10.78 3.36 11.69
C GLN A 106 -11.28 3.88 10.33
N ARG A 107 -10.65 3.45 9.22
CA ARG A 107 -11.01 3.91 7.87
C ARG A 107 -12.37 3.38 7.43
N LEU A 108 -12.72 2.15 7.80
CA LEU A 108 -14.04 1.58 7.54
C LEU A 108 -15.13 2.28 8.36
N GLU A 109 -14.85 2.65 9.61
CA GLU A 109 -15.77 3.46 10.43
C GLU A 109 -16.00 4.84 9.82
N GLU A 110 -14.93 5.53 9.40
CA GLU A 110 -15.02 6.83 8.72
C GLU A 110 -15.83 6.73 7.42
N TYR A 111 -15.61 5.67 6.63
CA TYR A 111 -16.41 5.39 5.43
C TYR A 111 -17.88 5.18 5.78
N ALA A 112 -18.18 4.32 6.76
CA ALA A 112 -19.55 3.99 7.16
C ALA A 112 -20.33 5.22 7.66
N ALA A 113 -19.64 6.18 8.31
CA ALA A 113 -20.27 7.41 8.77
C ALA A 113 -20.80 8.28 7.61
N LYS A 114 -20.08 8.34 6.48
CA LYS A 114 -20.46 9.14 5.30
C LYS A 114 -19.97 8.53 3.98
N PRO A 115 -20.64 7.50 3.45
CA PRO A 115 -20.11 6.71 2.34
C PRO A 115 -19.82 7.51 1.05
N LEU A 116 -20.64 8.52 0.74
CA LEU A 116 -20.46 9.36 -0.46
C LEU A 116 -19.29 10.34 -0.32
N GLU A 117 -19.05 10.87 0.89
CA GLU A 117 -17.94 11.80 1.14
C GLU A 117 -16.61 11.06 1.39
N ASN A 118 -16.67 9.90 2.04
CA ASN A 118 -15.50 9.16 2.55
C ASN A 118 -15.20 7.89 1.75
N TRP A 119 -15.66 7.79 0.50
CA TRP A 119 -15.41 6.62 -0.36
C TRP A 119 -13.91 6.30 -0.49
N SER A 120 -13.06 7.32 -0.51
CA SER A 120 -11.60 7.20 -0.60
C SER A 120 -10.98 6.47 0.60
N LYS A 121 -11.67 6.44 1.75
CA LYS A 121 -11.24 5.67 2.93
C LYS A 121 -11.39 4.17 2.69
N LYS A 122 -12.49 3.77 2.04
CA LYS A 122 -12.70 2.38 1.61
C LYS A 122 -11.71 1.99 0.52
N ASP A 123 -11.44 2.88 -0.44
CA ASP A 123 -10.41 2.66 -1.47
C ASP A 123 -9.02 2.38 -0.85
N ALA A 124 -8.58 3.22 0.08
CA ALA A 124 -7.29 3.03 0.77
C ALA A 124 -7.21 1.68 1.51
N VAL A 125 -8.31 1.24 2.14
CA VAL A 125 -8.41 -0.07 2.80
C VAL A 125 -8.29 -1.22 1.79
N ILE A 126 -9.06 -1.17 0.69
CA ILE A 126 -9.00 -2.19 -0.37
C ILE A 126 -7.59 -2.27 -0.94
N TYR A 127 -6.97 -1.13 -1.24
CA TYR A 127 -5.62 -1.06 -1.81
C TYR A 127 -4.56 -1.62 -0.84
N LEU A 128 -4.64 -1.27 0.45
CA LEU A 128 -3.74 -1.79 1.48
C LEU A 128 -3.89 -3.31 1.67
N VAL A 129 -5.13 -3.80 1.82
CA VAL A 129 -5.41 -5.21 2.11
C VAL A 129 -5.01 -6.09 0.93
N THR A 130 -5.35 -5.69 -0.30
CA THR A 130 -4.96 -6.43 -1.50
C THR A 130 -3.44 -6.46 -1.69
N SER A 131 -2.75 -5.36 -1.41
CA SER A 131 -1.28 -5.29 -1.46
C SER A 131 -0.62 -6.16 -0.38
N SER A 132 -1.19 -6.17 0.82
CA SER A 132 -0.70 -6.97 1.96
C SER A 132 -0.94 -8.48 1.80
N ALA A 133 -1.87 -8.85 0.92
CA ALA A 133 -2.24 -10.23 0.66
C ALA A 133 -1.29 -10.95 -0.29
N SER A 134 -0.54 -10.23 -1.12
CA SER A 134 0.51 -10.82 -1.97
C SER A 134 1.73 -11.17 -1.12
N LYS A 135 2.17 -12.43 -1.14
CA LYS A 135 3.46 -12.88 -0.55
C LYS A 135 4.47 -13.29 -1.61
N GLY A 136 3.98 -13.64 -2.80
CA GLY A 136 4.80 -13.95 -3.96
C GLY A 136 3.98 -13.82 -5.24
N ARG A 137 4.52 -13.06 -6.19
CA ARG A 137 3.94 -12.85 -7.53
C ARG A 137 4.92 -13.20 -8.63
N THR A 138 4.40 -13.67 -9.75
CA THR A 138 5.15 -13.78 -11.01
C THR A 138 4.45 -12.96 -12.08
N GLN A 139 5.20 -12.41 -13.04
CA GLN A 139 4.59 -11.68 -14.14
C GLN A 139 3.60 -12.53 -14.94
N LYS A 140 3.89 -13.84 -15.09
CA LYS A 140 3.08 -14.75 -15.90
C LYS A 140 1.82 -15.28 -15.19
N HIS A 141 1.86 -15.50 -13.88
CA HIS A 141 0.78 -16.16 -13.14
C HIS A 141 0.15 -15.28 -12.04
N GLY A 142 0.54 -14.01 -11.94
CA GLY A 142 0.06 -13.12 -10.88
C GLY A 142 0.50 -13.62 -9.50
N VAL A 143 -0.35 -13.40 -8.50
CA VAL A 143 -0.11 -13.82 -7.11
C VAL A 143 -0.20 -15.36 -7.02
N ILE A 144 0.88 -15.99 -6.58
CA ILE A 144 1.00 -17.45 -6.42
C ILE A 144 1.00 -17.88 -4.96
N GLN A 145 1.25 -16.95 -4.04
CA GLN A 145 1.24 -17.18 -2.60
C GLN A 145 0.55 -16.01 -1.92
N SER A 146 -0.46 -16.31 -1.10
CA SER A 146 -1.16 -15.33 -0.30
C SER A 146 -0.62 -15.25 1.13
N ASN A 147 -0.84 -14.11 1.77
CA ASN A 147 -0.56 -13.91 3.17
C ASN A 147 -1.65 -14.55 4.04
N GLU A 148 -1.27 -15.47 4.91
CA GLU A 148 -2.19 -16.18 5.81
C GLU A 148 -2.92 -15.26 6.81
N PHE A 149 -2.33 -14.08 7.09
CA PHE A 149 -2.93 -13.08 7.97
C PHE A 149 -4.04 -12.26 7.30
N VAL A 150 -4.25 -12.42 5.98
CA VAL A 150 -5.29 -11.72 5.23
C VAL A 150 -6.27 -12.73 4.65
N PRO A 151 -7.46 -12.92 5.27
CA PRO A 151 -8.46 -13.85 4.76
C PRO A 151 -9.20 -13.25 3.56
N ILE A 152 -8.57 -13.29 2.38
CA ILE A 152 -9.07 -12.65 1.16
C ILE A 152 -10.51 -13.05 0.78
N PRO A 153 -10.93 -14.33 0.83
CA PRO A 153 -12.31 -14.69 0.49
C PRO A 153 -13.35 -14.01 1.40
N GLN A 154 -13.04 -13.91 2.70
CA GLN A 154 -13.91 -13.25 3.67
C GLN A 154 -13.91 -11.74 3.41
N PHE A 155 -12.73 -11.14 3.22
CA PHE A 155 -12.63 -9.72 2.91
C PHE A 155 -13.42 -9.34 1.66
N ALA A 156 -13.29 -10.13 0.58
CA ALA A 156 -14.02 -9.89 -0.65
C ALA A 156 -15.55 -9.96 -0.43
N THR A 157 -16.04 -10.90 0.37
CA THR A 157 -17.49 -11.03 0.63
C THR A 157 -18.06 -9.85 1.43
N TYR A 158 -17.29 -9.29 2.37
CA TYR A 158 -17.76 -8.23 3.24
C TYR A 158 -17.57 -6.82 2.67
N TYR A 159 -16.54 -6.61 1.83
CA TYR A 159 -16.09 -5.26 1.49
C TYR A 159 -16.04 -4.95 -0.01
N ILE A 160 -16.13 -5.94 -0.90
CA ILE A 160 -16.15 -5.76 -2.36
C ILE A 160 -17.56 -6.04 -2.87
#